data_AF-A0A554LMR5-F1
#
_entry.id   AF-A0A554LMR5-F1
#
_cell.length_a   1.000
_cell.length_b   1.000
_cell.length_c   1.000
_cell.angle_alpha   90.00
_cell.angle_beta   90.00
_cell.angle_gamma   90.00
#
_symmetry.space_group_name_H-M   'P 1'
#
loop_
_entity.id
_entity.type
_entity.pdbx_description
1 polymer ?
#
loop_
_entity_poly.entity_id
_entity_poly.type
_entity_poly.pdbx_seq_one_letter_code
_entity_poly.pdbx_strand_id
1 'polypeptide(L)'
;MKNFGAKIFKDKHKLNRLLKLAKTNKYSAPHLAKIFLCERKTILGILNLCKIKLKNLGKFKKKYFCNDNFFKTLIPSSTYWLGFVTADGCLYCGKNKSKKFQIALKESDVGHLRYFKKALNSNVKIYFIKSNRSAGFSLSSSVIFDSLVSLGVLPNKSFSMGTVSVPNNLMSHFIRGVFDGDGSLSGERITHLQIAIVGHTPLLRQIQNIFIKKCGVKKVNLYPASYANGCTISRLQYTGSQIFRILGFLYKNSTEETRLKRKYEKYLMFKNKFPLSFRESMEQYKNPAKL
;
A
#
# COMPACT_ATOMS: atom_id res chain seq x y z
N MET A 1 -10.29 18.62 35.18
CA MET A 1 -9.97 19.63 34.13
C MET A 1 -10.02 21.01 34.77
N LYS A 2 -8.88 21.69 34.98
CA LYS A 2 -8.85 22.98 35.68
C LYS A 2 -9.31 24.13 34.76
N ASN A 3 -10.30 24.87 35.25
CA ASN A 3 -11.06 25.96 34.63
C ASN A 3 -10.26 27.27 34.41
N PHE A 4 -9.06 27.21 33.83
CA PHE A 4 -8.25 28.42 33.63
C PHE A 4 -8.87 29.42 32.64
N GLY A 5 -9.57 28.94 31.60
CA GLY A 5 -10.18 29.80 30.59
C GLY A 5 -11.37 30.63 31.09
N ALA A 6 -12.09 30.11 32.08
CA ALA A 6 -13.25 30.76 32.66
C ALA A 6 -12.90 31.92 33.62
N LYS A 7 -11.62 32.15 33.97
CA LYS A 7 -11.20 33.31 34.79
C LYS A 7 -10.75 34.51 33.95
N ILE A 8 -10.06 34.29 32.84
CA ILE A 8 -9.42 35.36 32.03
C ILE A 8 -10.45 36.24 31.31
N PHE A 9 -11.55 35.64 30.85
CA PHE A 9 -12.58 36.31 30.05
C PHE A 9 -13.90 36.52 30.81
N LYS A 10 -13.87 36.52 32.16
CA LYS A 10 -14.97 37.05 32.98
C LYS A 10 -15.19 38.54 32.75
N ASP A 11 -14.13 39.25 32.37
CA ASP A 11 -14.17 40.63 31.93
C ASP A 11 -14.85 40.74 30.56
N LYS A 12 -16.03 41.38 30.55
CA LYS A 12 -16.86 41.61 29.36
C LYS A 12 -16.12 42.41 28.28
N HIS A 13 -15.20 43.29 28.66
CA HIS A 13 -14.40 44.06 27.69
C HIS A 13 -13.37 43.18 26.97
N LYS A 14 -12.69 42.28 27.69
CA LYS A 14 -11.73 41.34 27.09
C LYS A 14 -12.43 40.35 26.16
N LEU A 15 -13.61 39.85 26.55
CA LEU A 15 -14.41 38.97 25.70
C LEU A 15 -14.85 39.67 24.41
N ASN A 16 -15.42 40.87 24.52
CA ASN A 16 -15.84 41.65 23.35
C ASN A 16 -14.67 41.97 22.42
N ARG A 17 -13.50 42.30 22.97
CA ARG A 17 -12.28 42.52 22.19
C ARG A 17 -11.83 41.26 21.45
N LEU A 18 -11.86 40.09 22.09
CA LEU A 18 -11.53 38.82 21.44
C LEU A 18 -12.48 38.52 20.28
N LEU A 19 -13.79 38.66 20.49
CA LEU A 19 -14.80 38.39 19.47
C LEU A 19 -14.67 39.36 18.29
N LYS A 20 -14.40 40.65 18.56
CA LYS A 20 -14.13 41.66 17.51
C LYS A 20 -12.91 41.27 16.68
N LEU A 21 -11.79 40.94 17.32
CA LEU A 21 -10.55 40.54 16.63
C LEU A 21 -10.74 39.23 15.85
N ALA A 22 -11.46 38.24 16.40
CA ALA A 22 -11.74 36.97 15.72
C ALA A 22 -12.54 37.16 14.42
N LYS A 23 -13.51 38.10 14.42
CA LYS A 23 -14.34 38.42 13.24
C LYS A 23 -13.58 39.14 12.12
N THR A 24 -12.44 39.78 12.42
CA THR A 24 -11.62 40.46 11.39
C THR A 24 -10.95 39.51 10.40
N ASN A 25 -10.92 38.20 10.67
CA ASN A 25 -10.22 37.19 9.87
C ASN A 25 -8.71 37.46 9.66
N LYS A 26 -8.08 38.32 10.48
CA LYS A 26 -6.64 38.65 10.41
C LYS A 26 -5.77 37.89 11.41
N TYR A 27 -6.38 37.23 12.40
CA TYR A 27 -5.65 36.61 13.50
C TYR A 27 -5.90 35.10 13.59
N SER A 28 -4.82 34.33 13.80
CA SER A 28 -4.90 32.90 14.07
C SER A 28 -5.07 32.64 15.56
N ALA A 29 -5.54 31.44 15.94
CA ALA A 29 -5.69 31.08 17.36
C ALA A 29 -4.37 31.21 18.17
N PRO A 30 -3.18 30.81 17.64
CA PRO A 30 -1.91 31.09 18.33
C PRO A 30 -1.59 32.59 18.47
N HIS A 31 -1.96 33.41 17.48
CA HIS A 31 -1.73 34.86 17.53
C HIS A 31 -2.63 35.50 18.59
N LEU A 32 -3.92 35.15 18.62
CA LEU A 32 -4.85 35.61 19.66
C LEU A 32 -4.40 35.16 21.05
N ALA A 33 -3.92 33.92 21.19
CA ALA A 33 -3.39 33.40 22.45
C ALA A 33 -2.24 34.27 23.01
N LYS A 34 -1.33 34.75 22.13
CA LYS A 34 -0.27 35.70 22.50
C LYS A 34 -0.84 37.06 22.92
N ILE A 35 -1.79 37.62 22.16
CA ILE A 35 -2.41 38.92 22.46
C ILE A 35 -3.09 38.93 23.83
N PHE A 36 -3.76 37.83 24.17
CA PHE A 36 -4.50 37.70 25.42
C PHE A 36 -3.74 36.97 26.53
N LEU A 37 -2.44 36.72 26.33
CA LEU A 37 -1.54 36.06 27.29
C LEU A 37 -2.15 34.80 27.92
N CYS A 38 -2.75 33.95 27.09
CA CYS A 38 -3.39 32.72 27.54
C CYS A 38 -3.08 31.54 26.61
N GLU A 39 -3.41 30.33 27.05
CA GLU A 39 -3.22 29.15 26.23
C GLU A 39 -4.09 29.17 24.97
N ARG A 40 -3.57 28.62 23.86
CA ARG A 40 -4.33 28.44 22.61
C ARG A 40 -5.67 27.70 22.83
N LYS A 41 -5.68 26.74 23.74
CA LYS A 41 -6.87 25.94 24.08
C LYS A 41 -7.98 26.80 24.68
N THR A 42 -7.62 27.81 25.48
CA THR A 42 -8.56 28.76 26.08
C THR A 42 -9.27 29.58 25.02
N ILE A 43 -8.52 30.16 24.07
CA ILE A 43 -9.09 30.90 22.93
C ILE A 43 -10.03 30.02 22.11
N LEU A 44 -9.60 28.82 21.76
CA LEU A 44 -10.42 27.89 20.97
C LEU A 44 -11.70 27.45 21.71
N GLY A 45 -11.62 27.24 23.03
CA GLY A 45 -12.77 26.91 23.86
C GLY A 45 -13.82 28.01 23.84
N ILE A 46 -13.41 29.27 24.03
CA ILE A 46 -14.32 30.43 24.03
C ILE A 46 -14.93 30.65 22.65
N LEU A 47 -14.13 30.60 21.58
CA LEU A 47 -14.64 30.78 20.23
C LEU A 47 -15.62 29.66 19.83
N ASN A 48 -15.39 28.43 20.28
CA ASN A 48 -16.35 27.33 20.10
C ASN A 48 -17.66 27.56 20.86
N LEU A 49 -17.62 28.02 22.11
CA LEU A 49 -18.82 28.38 22.88
C LEU A 49 -19.63 29.48 22.17
N CYS A 50 -18.94 30.46 21.59
CA CYS A 50 -19.55 31.54 20.82
C CYS A 50 -19.85 31.17 19.35
N LYS A 51 -19.65 29.91 18.94
CA LYS A 51 -19.85 29.40 17.57
C LYS A 51 -19.08 30.19 16.48
N ILE A 52 -17.95 30.81 16.82
CA ILE A 52 -17.09 31.53 15.87
C ILE A 52 -15.99 30.60 15.35
N LYS A 53 -15.92 30.45 14.03
CA LYS A 53 -14.83 29.75 13.36
C LYS A 53 -13.80 30.76 12.85
N LEU A 54 -12.55 30.63 13.28
CA LEU A 54 -11.45 31.42 12.72
C LEU A 54 -11.11 30.93 11.31
N LYS A 55 -10.80 31.87 10.41
CA LYS A 55 -10.17 31.55 9.12
C LYS A 55 -8.81 30.91 9.35
N ASN A 56 -8.51 29.82 8.64
CA ASN A 56 -7.20 29.19 8.70
C ASN A 56 -6.17 30.08 8.00
N LEU A 57 -5.48 30.92 8.76
CA LEU A 57 -4.44 31.82 8.27
C LEU A 57 -3.06 31.19 8.23
N GLY A 58 -2.91 29.97 8.78
CA GLY A 58 -1.70 29.20 8.62
C GLY A 58 -1.65 28.67 7.19
N LYS A 59 -0.62 29.06 6.42
CA LYS A 59 -0.11 28.19 5.35
C LYS A 59 0.45 26.95 6.05
N PHE A 60 -0.36 25.91 6.25
CA PHE A 60 0.17 24.60 6.61
C PHE A 60 1.05 24.14 5.45
N LYS A 61 2.35 24.45 5.50
CA LYS A 61 3.32 23.84 4.59
C LYS A 61 3.27 22.35 4.89
N LYS A 62 2.74 21.56 3.95
CA LYS A 62 2.72 20.10 4.02
C LYS A 62 4.17 19.67 4.26
N LYS A 63 4.49 19.13 5.44
CA LYS A 63 5.85 18.68 5.78
C LYS A 63 6.36 17.67 4.75
N TYR A 64 5.43 16.88 4.22
CA TYR A 64 5.69 15.90 3.19
C TYR A 64 4.79 16.11 1.98
N PHE A 65 5.35 16.02 0.79
CA PHE A 65 4.63 16.01 -0.48
C PHE A 65 4.74 14.65 -1.15
N CYS A 66 3.77 14.37 -2.02
CA CYS A 66 3.71 13.21 -2.90
C CYS A 66 2.82 13.57 -4.10
N ASN A 67 2.95 12.84 -5.20
CA ASN A 67 1.98 12.84 -6.28
C ASN A 67 0.67 12.19 -5.79
N ASP A 68 -0.26 13.00 -5.31
CA ASP A 68 -1.57 12.55 -4.81
C ASP A 68 -2.42 11.86 -5.90
N ASN A 69 -2.09 12.03 -7.19
CA ASN A 69 -2.81 11.42 -8.31
C ASN A 69 -2.23 10.08 -8.77
N PHE A 70 -1.21 9.54 -8.09
CA PHE A 70 -0.45 8.37 -8.55
C PHE A 70 -1.31 7.12 -8.84
N PHE A 71 -2.37 6.90 -8.06
CA PHE A 71 -3.30 5.78 -8.25
C PHE A 71 -4.61 6.16 -8.98
N LYS A 72 -4.78 7.42 -9.39
CA LYS A 72 -6.00 7.82 -10.13
C LYS A 72 -6.02 7.27 -11.55
N THR A 73 -4.86 7.22 -12.20
CA THR A 73 -4.69 6.63 -13.52
C THR A 73 -3.70 5.47 -13.42
N LEU A 74 -4.17 4.27 -13.73
CA LEU A 74 -3.35 3.08 -13.71
C LEU A 74 -2.49 3.01 -14.98
N ILE A 75 -1.17 2.99 -14.75
CA ILE A 75 -0.12 2.75 -15.74
C ILE A 75 0.77 1.62 -15.21
N PRO A 76 1.66 0.99 -16.01
CA PRO A 76 2.49 -0.13 -15.55
C PRO A 76 3.16 0.05 -14.18
N SER A 77 3.71 1.25 -13.92
CA SER A 77 4.33 1.57 -12.63
C SER A 77 3.32 1.66 -11.48
N SER A 78 2.26 2.45 -11.60
CA SER A 78 1.26 2.59 -10.53
C SER A 78 0.47 1.30 -10.30
N THR A 79 0.26 0.48 -11.32
CA THR A 79 -0.37 -0.83 -11.19
C THR A 79 0.53 -1.86 -10.50
N TYR A 80 1.83 -1.86 -10.77
CA TYR A 80 2.78 -2.67 -10.00
C TYR A 80 2.72 -2.31 -8.52
N TRP A 81 2.83 -1.01 -8.22
CA TRP A 81 2.79 -0.54 -6.84
C TRP A 81 1.43 -0.76 -6.18
N LEU A 82 0.33 -0.74 -6.93
CA LEU A 82 -0.99 -1.12 -6.41
C LEU A 82 -0.96 -2.58 -5.93
N GLY A 83 -0.42 -3.49 -6.73
CA GLY A 83 -0.29 -4.90 -6.35
C GLY A 83 0.62 -5.11 -5.15
N PHE A 84 1.78 -4.43 -5.14
CA PHE A 84 2.72 -4.50 -4.03
C PHE A 84 2.11 -3.94 -2.74
N VAL A 85 1.39 -2.82 -2.86
CA VAL A 85 0.60 -2.26 -1.76
C VAL A 85 -0.48 -3.24 -1.33
N THR A 86 -1.17 -3.94 -2.23
CA THR A 86 -2.18 -4.95 -1.86
C THR A 86 -1.61 -6.04 -0.96
N ALA A 87 -0.38 -6.50 -1.23
CA ALA A 87 0.35 -7.46 -0.40
C ALA A 87 0.86 -6.82 0.92
N ASP A 88 1.95 -6.05 0.86
CA ASP A 88 2.69 -5.60 2.05
C ASP A 88 2.22 -4.25 2.63
N GLY A 89 1.25 -3.59 2.00
CA GLY A 89 0.76 -2.29 2.43
C GLY A 89 -0.24 -2.38 3.59
N CYS A 90 -0.24 -1.38 4.47
CA CYS A 90 -1.26 -1.21 5.50
C CYS A 90 -1.92 0.17 5.39
N LEU A 91 -3.26 0.16 5.40
CA LEU A 91 -4.09 1.36 5.40
C LEU A 91 -4.68 1.55 6.80
N TYR A 92 -4.45 2.73 7.37
CA TYR A 92 -4.92 3.12 8.69
C TYR A 92 -5.93 4.26 8.59
N CYS A 93 -7.10 4.06 9.21
CA CYS A 93 -8.07 5.11 9.45
C CYS A 93 -8.16 5.35 10.97
N GLY A 94 -7.55 6.42 11.45
CA GLY A 94 -7.52 6.75 12.88
C GLY A 94 -8.83 7.37 13.38
N LYS A 95 -9.01 7.43 14.71
CA LYS A 95 -10.22 7.97 15.38
C LYS A 95 -10.63 9.37 14.92
N ASN A 96 -9.67 10.20 14.50
CA ASN A 96 -9.91 11.56 13.98
C ASN A 96 -10.05 11.61 12.45
N LYS A 97 -10.46 10.52 11.81
CA LYS A 97 -10.49 10.35 10.33
C LYS A 97 -9.12 10.56 9.66
N SER A 98 -8.03 10.38 10.42
CA SER A 98 -6.68 10.49 9.87
C SER A 98 -6.40 9.28 8.99
N LYS A 99 -6.29 9.51 7.68
CA LYS A 99 -5.97 8.49 6.68
C LYS A 99 -4.46 8.42 6.48
N LYS A 100 -3.89 7.25 6.77
CA LYS A 100 -2.46 6.97 6.62
C LYS A 100 -2.28 5.68 5.85
N PHE A 101 -1.21 5.64 5.07
CA PHE A 101 -0.73 4.49 4.36
C PHE A 101 0.71 4.19 4.79
N GLN A 102 1.06 2.91 4.84
CA GLN A 102 2.37 2.43 5.26
C GLN A 102 2.78 1.18 4.48
N ILE A 103 4.07 1.08 4.13
CA ILE A 103 4.73 -0.17 3.74
C ILE A 103 5.89 -0.37 4.71
N ALA A 104 6.08 -1.60 5.19
CA ALA A 104 7.26 -1.98 5.95
C ALA A 104 7.85 -3.26 5.33
N LEU A 105 9.16 -3.26 5.08
CA LEU A 105 9.90 -4.36 4.47
C LEU A 105 11.13 -4.69 5.32
N LYS A 106 11.75 -5.85 5.06
CA LYS A 106 13.09 -6.13 5.59
C LYS A 106 14.07 -5.05 5.13
N GLU A 107 15.02 -4.71 5.97
CA GLU A 107 16.03 -3.68 5.67
C GLU A 107 16.84 -4.02 4.40
N SER A 108 17.07 -5.31 4.12
CA SER A 108 17.70 -5.77 2.88
C SER A 108 16.94 -5.35 1.61
N ASP A 109 15.64 -5.10 1.72
CA ASP A 109 14.76 -4.70 0.61
C ASP A 109 14.52 -3.17 0.58
N VAL A 110 15.28 -2.37 1.34
CA VAL A 110 15.10 -0.90 1.43
C VAL A 110 15.21 -0.19 0.06
N GLY A 111 15.99 -0.75 -0.87
CA GLY A 111 16.06 -0.25 -2.25
C GLY A 111 14.69 -0.20 -2.92
N HIS A 112 13.79 -1.14 -2.60
CA HIS A 112 12.45 -1.17 -3.14
C HIS A 112 11.59 -0.01 -2.59
N LEU A 113 11.73 0.34 -1.31
CA LEU A 113 11.08 1.52 -0.73
C LEU A 113 11.58 2.83 -1.36
N ARG A 114 12.86 2.89 -1.78
CA ARG A 114 13.41 4.04 -2.50
C ARG A 114 12.79 4.18 -3.89
N TYR A 115 12.60 3.08 -4.62
CA TYR A 115 11.87 3.10 -5.89
C TYR A 115 10.42 3.52 -5.71
N PHE A 116 9.75 3.06 -4.66
CA PHE A 116 8.38 3.49 -4.39
C PHE A 116 8.29 4.99 -4.09
N LYS A 117 9.20 5.50 -3.26
CA LYS A 117 9.32 6.93 -2.96
C LYS A 117 9.52 7.77 -4.23
N LYS A 118 10.37 7.30 -5.14
CA LYS A 118 10.63 7.94 -6.44
C LYS A 118 9.38 7.91 -7.33
N ALA A 119 8.72 6.76 -7.44
CA ALA A 119 7.49 6.60 -8.23
C ALA A 119 6.35 7.50 -7.75
N LEU A 120 6.20 7.64 -6.43
CA LEU A 120 5.26 8.57 -5.82
C LEU A 120 5.67 10.04 -5.94
N ASN A 121 6.86 10.35 -6.47
CA ASN A 121 7.48 11.67 -6.41
C ASN A 121 7.31 12.29 -5.01
N SER A 122 7.87 11.63 -3.99
CA SER A 122 7.65 12.01 -2.59
C SER A 122 8.94 12.37 -1.88
N ASN A 123 8.89 13.35 -0.98
CA ASN A 123 10.00 13.68 -0.07
C ASN A 123 9.92 12.96 1.29
N VAL A 124 8.94 12.07 1.50
CA VAL A 124 8.81 11.29 2.75
C VAL A 124 10.12 10.59 3.08
N LYS A 125 10.53 10.63 4.34
CA LYS A 125 11.72 9.91 4.81
C LYS A 125 11.38 8.43 5.01
N ILE A 126 12.24 7.56 4.52
CA ILE A 126 12.23 6.14 4.89
C ILE A 126 12.78 6.06 6.32
N TYR A 127 12.06 5.39 7.21
CA TYR A 127 12.50 5.17 8.58
C TYR A 127 13.00 3.73 8.74
N PHE A 128 13.84 3.50 9.75
CA PHE A 128 14.43 2.19 10.05
C PHE A 128 14.08 1.80 11.48
N ILE A 129 13.74 0.54 11.68
CA ILE A 129 13.47 -0.06 12.99
C ILE A 129 14.57 -1.08 13.24
N LYS A 130 15.52 -0.74 14.13
CA LYS A 130 16.70 -1.56 14.42
C LYS A 130 16.34 -2.92 15.02
N SER A 131 15.33 -2.96 15.90
CA SER A 131 14.97 -4.16 16.66
C SER A 131 14.55 -5.34 15.79
N ASN A 132 13.91 -5.08 14.64
CA ASN A 132 13.44 -6.13 13.72
C ASN A 132 14.11 -6.06 12.34
N ARG A 133 15.21 -5.28 12.20
CA ARG A 133 15.93 -5.05 10.93
C ARG A 133 14.97 -4.76 9.77
N SER A 134 14.07 -3.82 9.98
CA SER A 134 13.08 -3.40 8.99
C SER A 134 13.22 -1.94 8.61
N ALA A 135 12.78 -1.62 7.40
CA ALA A 135 12.65 -0.26 6.90
C ALA A 135 11.19 -0.02 6.51
N GLY A 136 10.74 1.23 6.59
CA GLY A 136 9.37 1.55 6.24
C GLY A 136 9.18 2.92 5.61
N PHE A 137 8.09 3.02 4.86
CA PHE A 137 7.59 4.24 4.23
C PHE A 137 6.20 4.51 4.79
N SER A 138 5.94 5.73 5.27
CA SER A 138 4.63 6.09 5.80
C SER A 138 4.20 7.49 5.35
N LEU A 139 3.00 7.56 4.78
CA LEU A 139 2.45 8.77 4.19
C LEU A 139 1.02 9.00 4.67
N SER A 140 0.73 10.23 5.10
CA SER A 140 -0.64 10.68 5.37
C SER A 140 -1.17 11.45 4.16
N SER A 141 -1.97 10.79 3.34
CA SER A 141 -2.70 11.39 2.22
C SER A 141 -4.08 10.74 2.11
N SER A 142 -5.13 11.54 2.27
CA SER A 142 -6.50 11.08 2.05
C SER A 142 -6.74 10.73 0.58
N VAL A 143 -6.12 11.46 -0.35
CA VAL A 143 -6.30 11.23 -1.80
C VAL A 143 -5.77 9.86 -2.21
N ILE A 144 -4.53 9.54 -1.81
CA ILE A 144 -3.92 8.22 -2.08
C ILE A 144 -4.70 7.11 -1.38
N PHE A 145 -5.08 7.32 -0.12
CA PHE A 145 -5.89 6.36 0.62
C PHE A 145 -7.21 6.07 -0.08
N ASP A 146 -7.93 7.11 -0.49
CA ASP A 146 -9.25 6.98 -1.11
C ASP A 146 -9.15 6.38 -2.52
N SER A 147 -8.09 6.69 -3.27
CA SER A 147 -7.80 6.00 -4.54
C SER A 147 -7.56 4.51 -4.31
N LEU A 148 -6.74 4.13 -3.33
CA LEU A 148 -6.49 2.72 -3.00
C LEU A 148 -7.79 1.98 -2.60
N VAL A 149 -8.62 2.60 -1.76
CA VAL A 149 -9.92 2.05 -1.36
C VAL A 149 -10.85 1.89 -2.57
N SER A 150 -10.92 2.89 -3.45
CA SER A 150 -11.76 2.83 -4.67
C SER A 150 -11.33 1.71 -5.63
N LEU A 151 -10.06 1.30 -5.58
CA LEU A 151 -9.52 0.20 -6.37
C LEU A 151 -9.74 -1.18 -5.70
N GLY A 152 -10.27 -1.23 -4.47
CA GLY A 152 -10.52 -2.47 -3.72
C GLY A 152 -9.48 -2.79 -2.64
N VAL A 153 -8.52 -1.89 -2.37
CA VAL A 153 -7.54 -2.06 -1.29
C VAL A 153 -8.11 -1.44 -0.01
N LEU A 154 -8.68 -2.26 0.87
CA LEU A 154 -9.38 -1.78 2.06
C LEU A 154 -8.45 -1.65 3.29
N PRO A 155 -8.76 -0.76 4.25
CA PRO A 155 -8.15 -0.80 5.59
C PRO A 155 -8.49 -2.10 6.30
N ASN A 156 -7.62 -2.55 7.22
CA ASN A 156 -7.77 -3.84 7.90
C ASN A 156 -7.99 -4.98 6.88
N LYS A 157 -7.06 -5.09 5.93
CA LYS A 157 -7.14 -6.02 4.80
C LYS A 157 -7.51 -7.45 5.18
N SER A 158 -7.04 -7.90 6.34
CA SER A 158 -7.32 -9.22 6.91
C SER A 158 -8.81 -9.54 7.10
N PHE A 159 -9.72 -8.57 6.97
CA PHE A 159 -11.12 -8.69 7.35
C PHE A 159 -12.12 -8.58 6.19
N SER A 160 -11.75 -8.08 4.99
CA SER A 160 -12.76 -7.80 3.94
C SER A 160 -12.22 -7.61 2.52
N MET A 161 -11.07 -8.19 2.14
CA MET A 161 -10.54 -7.99 0.78
C MET A 161 -11.32 -8.80 -0.28
N GLY A 162 -11.97 -8.08 -1.20
CA GLY A 162 -12.58 -8.61 -2.42
C GLY A 162 -11.61 -8.68 -3.60
N THR A 163 -12.11 -8.45 -4.82
CA THR A 163 -11.29 -8.28 -6.02
C THR A 163 -10.74 -6.86 -6.11
N VAL A 164 -9.63 -6.69 -6.82
CA VAL A 164 -9.04 -5.37 -7.09
C VAL A 164 -9.35 -4.96 -8.54
N SER A 165 -9.83 -3.74 -8.73
CA SER A 165 -10.17 -3.21 -10.05
C SER A 165 -8.91 -2.81 -10.82
N VAL A 166 -8.53 -3.61 -11.81
CA VAL A 166 -7.36 -3.37 -12.67
C VAL A 166 -7.71 -3.71 -14.12
N PRO A 167 -7.39 -2.85 -15.10
CA PRO A 167 -7.55 -3.16 -16.51
C PRO A 167 -6.82 -4.46 -16.92
N ASN A 168 -7.47 -5.27 -17.76
CA ASN A 168 -6.95 -6.59 -18.16
C ASN A 168 -5.53 -6.54 -18.78
N ASN A 169 -5.19 -5.47 -19.48
CA ASN A 169 -3.86 -5.25 -20.08
C ASN A 169 -2.78 -4.90 -19.05
N LEU A 170 -3.14 -4.45 -17.85
CA LEU A 170 -2.21 -4.09 -16.77
C LEU A 170 -2.12 -5.17 -15.68
N MET A 171 -2.90 -6.24 -15.81
CA MET A 171 -3.00 -7.27 -14.79
C MET A 171 -1.68 -8.00 -14.51
N SER A 172 -0.79 -8.14 -15.51
CA SER A 172 0.56 -8.68 -15.30
C SER A 172 1.36 -7.86 -14.28
N HIS A 173 1.27 -6.53 -14.35
CA HIS A 173 1.94 -5.60 -13.43
C HIS A 173 1.35 -5.71 -12.02
N PHE A 174 0.03 -5.75 -11.90
CA PHE A 174 -0.66 -5.90 -10.62
C PHE A 174 -0.25 -7.21 -9.94
N ILE A 175 -0.40 -8.34 -10.65
CA ILE A 175 -0.06 -9.64 -10.09
C ILE A 175 1.43 -9.74 -9.77
N ARG A 176 2.30 -9.13 -10.58
CA ARG A 176 3.73 -9.05 -10.27
C ARG A 176 3.97 -8.32 -8.95
N GLY A 177 3.28 -7.21 -8.69
CA GLY A 177 3.35 -6.50 -7.41
C GLY A 177 2.90 -7.36 -6.24
N VAL A 178 1.75 -8.04 -6.38
CA VAL A 178 1.23 -8.97 -5.34
C VAL A 178 2.22 -10.11 -5.10
N PHE A 179 2.73 -10.72 -6.16
CA PHE A 179 3.74 -11.78 -6.08
C PHE A 179 5.04 -11.28 -5.47
N ASP A 180 5.48 -10.07 -5.78
CA ASP A 180 6.72 -9.51 -5.25
C ASP A 180 6.62 -9.17 -3.76
N GLY A 181 5.43 -8.85 -3.25
CA GLY A 181 5.16 -8.77 -1.82
C GLY A 181 4.99 -10.14 -1.15
N ASP A 182 3.82 -10.76 -1.34
CA ASP A 182 3.38 -11.96 -0.61
C ASP A 182 3.69 -13.29 -1.30
N GLY A 183 4.27 -13.25 -2.50
CA GLY A 183 4.64 -14.46 -3.23
C GLY A 183 5.89 -15.15 -2.70
N SER A 184 6.04 -16.41 -3.06
CA SER A 184 7.24 -17.21 -2.81
C SER A 184 7.64 -17.97 -4.07
N LEU A 185 8.94 -18.19 -4.21
CA LEU A 185 9.56 -18.99 -5.26
C LEU A 185 10.58 -19.90 -4.60
N SER A 186 10.46 -21.22 -4.78
CA SER A 186 11.35 -22.20 -4.14
C SER A 186 11.47 -23.49 -4.95
N GLY A 187 12.34 -24.39 -4.53
CA GLY A 187 12.61 -25.67 -5.18
C GLY A 187 14.04 -25.75 -5.72
N GLU A 188 14.52 -26.99 -5.87
CA GLU A 188 15.89 -27.27 -6.29
C GLU A 188 15.97 -28.07 -7.60
N ARG A 189 14.99 -28.96 -7.80
CA ARG A 189 14.79 -29.79 -8.99
C ARG A 189 13.59 -29.25 -9.77
N ILE A 190 13.57 -29.43 -11.09
CA ILE A 190 12.51 -28.91 -11.96
C ILE A 190 11.10 -29.34 -11.49
N THR A 191 10.95 -30.58 -11.03
CA THR A 191 9.69 -31.15 -10.53
C THR A 191 9.23 -30.54 -9.21
N HIS A 192 10.15 -30.01 -8.40
CA HIS A 192 9.89 -29.44 -7.08
C HIS A 192 9.88 -27.91 -7.10
N LEU A 193 10.16 -27.29 -8.26
CA LEU A 193 10.01 -25.85 -8.39
C LEU A 193 8.57 -25.46 -8.11
N GLN A 194 8.38 -24.42 -7.31
CA GLN A 194 7.05 -23.93 -6.97
C GLN A 194 7.01 -22.41 -6.88
N ILE A 195 5.89 -21.86 -7.31
CA ILE A 195 5.46 -20.51 -6.95
C ILE A 195 4.22 -20.63 -6.07
N ALA A 196 4.14 -19.78 -5.05
CA ALA A 196 2.92 -19.66 -4.26
C ALA A 196 2.62 -18.20 -3.93
N ILE A 197 1.34 -17.84 -3.91
CA ILE A 197 0.83 -16.56 -3.42
C ILE A 197 -0.16 -16.87 -2.29
N VAL A 198 0.03 -16.22 -1.14
CA VAL A 198 -0.88 -16.32 0.00
C VAL A 198 -1.75 -15.06 0.03
N GLY A 199 -3.03 -15.21 0.32
CA GLY A 199 -3.95 -14.07 0.38
C GLY A 199 -5.41 -14.49 0.48
N HIS A 200 -6.30 -13.51 0.36
CA HIS A 200 -7.75 -13.76 0.42
C HIS A 200 -8.23 -14.52 -0.81
N THR A 201 -9.15 -15.47 -0.59
CA THR A 201 -9.71 -16.33 -1.64
C THR A 201 -10.23 -15.58 -2.88
N PRO A 202 -10.98 -14.46 -2.77
CA PRO A 202 -11.44 -13.72 -3.95
C PRO A 202 -10.30 -13.19 -4.81
N LEU A 203 -9.27 -12.59 -4.19
CA LEU A 203 -8.08 -12.11 -4.89
C LEU A 203 -7.33 -13.28 -5.56
N LEU A 204 -7.13 -14.39 -4.85
CA LEU A 204 -6.45 -15.56 -5.42
C LEU A 204 -7.21 -16.17 -6.61
N ARG A 205 -8.55 -16.18 -6.56
CA ARG A 205 -9.38 -16.60 -7.70
C ARG A 205 -9.22 -15.65 -8.89
N GLN A 206 -9.20 -14.34 -8.66
CA GLN A 206 -8.92 -13.34 -9.70
C GLN A 206 -7.56 -13.60 -10.37
N ILE A 207 -6.52 -13.82 -9.56
CA ILE A 207 -5.16 -14.12 -10.05
C ILE A 207 -5.13 -15.44 -10.83
N GLN A 208 -5.75 -16.50 -10.30
CA GLN A 208 -5.81 -17.81 -10.93
C GLN A 208 -6.48 -17.75 -12.31
N ASN A 209 -7.58 -17.02 -12.45
CA ASN A 209 -8.26 -16.84 -13.74
C ASN A 209 -7.35 -16.22 -14.79
N ILE A 210 -6.50 -15.26 -14.39
CA ILE A 210 -5.53 -14.63 -15.29
C ILE A 210 -4.41 -15.60 -15.66
N PHE A 211 -3.91 -16.40 -14.72
CA PHE A 211 -2.92 -17.44 -15.03
C PHE A 211 -3.46 -18.48 -16.01
N ILE A 212 -4.69 -18.95 -15.81
CA ILE A 212 -5.34 -19.89 -16.74
C ILE A 212 -5.41 -19.25 -18.14
N LYS A 213 -5.97 -18.03 -18.24
CA LYS A 213 -6.20 -17.35 -19.52
C LYS A 213 -4.92 -16.92 -20.24
N LYS A 214 -3.91 -16.44 -19.52
CA LYS A 214 -2.71 -15.81 -20.10
C LYS A 214 -1.49 -16.72 -20.12
N CYS A 215 -1.43 -17.71 -19.24
CA CYS A 215 -0.29 -18.63 -19.13
C CYS A 215 -0.64 -20.05 -19.58
N GLY A 216 -1.92 -20.38 -19.80
CA GLY A 216 -2.37 -21.70 -20.22
C GLY A 216 -2.11 -22.79 -19.16
N VAL A 217 -2.18 -22.42 -17.88
CA VAL A 217 -2.04 -23.37 -16.77
C VAL A 217 -3.40 -23.89 -16.33
N LYS A 218 -3.44 -25.09 -15.74
CA LYS A 218 -4.69 -25.67 -15.25
C LYS A 218 -5.17 -24.96 -13.97
N LYS A 219 -6.47 -25.07 -13.69
CA LYS A 219 -7.02 -24.70 -12.40
C LYS A 219 -6.44 -25.63 -11.32
N VAL A 220 -6.11 -25.06 -10.17
CA VAL A 220 -5.61 -25.79 -8.98
C VAL A 220 -6.48 -25.47 -7.77
N ASN A 221 -6.44 -26.32 -6.76
CA ASN A 221 -7.12 -26.06 -5.51
C ASN A 221 -6.44 -24.90 -4.75
N LEU A 222 -7.26 -24.11 -4.05
CA LEU A 222 -6.78 -23.12 -3.10
C LEU A 222 -6.73 -23.79 -1.72
N TYR A 223 -5.55 -23.85 -1.12
CA TYR A 223 -5.36 -24.52 0.16
C TYR A 223 -5.55 -23.51 1.29
N PRO A 224 -6.37 -23.77 2.32
CA PRO A 224 -6.47 -22.90 3.48
C PRO A 224 -5.11 -22.83 4.18
N ALA A 225 -4.65 -21.62 4.47
CA ALA A 225 -3.37 -21.37 5.16
C ALA A 225 -3.60 -20.89 6.59
N SER A 226 -4.63 -20.06 6.80
CA SER A 226 -5.06 -19.63 8.12
C SER A 226 -6.48 -19.06 8.08
N TYR A 227 -7.07 -18.91 9.26
CA TYR A 227 -8.34 -18.22 9.43
C TYR A 227 -8.10 -16.98 10.28
N ALA A 228 -8.57 -15.82 9.81
CA ALA A 228 -8.48 -14.58 10.54
C ALA A 228 -9.86 -13.91 10.54
N ASN A 229 -10.47 -13.81 11.72
CA ASN A 229 -11.67 -12.98 11.97
C ASN A 229 -12.80 -13.15 10.95
N GLY A 230 -13.18 -14.39 10.61
CA GLY A 230 -14.27 -14.65 9.66
C GLY A 230 -13.84 -14.88 8.21
N CYS A 231 -12.56 -14.63 7.88
CA CYS A 231 -12.02 -14.74 6.53
C CYS A 231 -10.99 -15.88 6.40
N THR A 232 -11.15 -16.69 5.35
CA THR A 232 -10.16 -17.70 4.98
C THR A 232 -9.03 -17.07 4.17
N ILE A 233 -7.81 -17.14 4.71
CA ILE A 233 -6.59 -16.90 3.96
C ILE A 233 -6.21 -18.22 3.31
N SER A 234 -5.98 -18.20 2.00
CA SER A 234 -5.61 -19.38 1.23
C SER A 234 -4.26 -19.21 0.55
N ARG A 235 -3.76 -20.31 -0.01
CA ARG A 235 -2.55 -20.39 -0.82
C ARG A 235 -2.92 -20.86 -2.22
N LEU A 236 -2.55 -20.07 -3.21
CA LEU A 236 -2.53 -20.46 -4.62
C LEU A 236 -1.12 -20.93 -4.97
N GLN A 237 -0.97 -22.19 -5.41
CA GLN A 237 0.34 -22.79 -5.66
C GLN A 237 0.40 -23.49 -7.02
N TYR A 238 1.48 -23.24 -7.77
CA TYR A 238 1.81 -23.93 -9.01
C TYR A 238 3.21 -24.54 -8.90
N THR A 239 3.38 -25.74 -9.41
CA THR A 239 4.65 -26.49 -9.34
C THR A 239 5.13 -26.95 -10.71
N GLY A 240 6.41 -27.27 -10.86
CA GLY A 240 6.98 -27.82 -12.10
C GLY A 240 7.36 -26.76 -13.13
N SER A 241 7.57 -27.18 -14.38
CA SER A 241 7.99 -26.31 -15.51
C SER A 241 7.02 -25.16 -15.80
N GLN A 242 5.72 -25.34 -15.55
CA GLN A 242 4.69 -24.33 -15.82
C GLN A 242 4.94 -23.00 -15.10
N ILE A 243 5.71 -22.98 -13.99
CA ILE A 243 6.04 -21.73 -13.31
C ILE A 243 6.80 -20.76 -14.21
N PHE A 244 7.54 -21.25 -15.21
CA PHE A 244 8.29 -20.40 -16.13
C PHE A 244 7.37 -19.61 -17.06
N ARG A 245 6.22 -20.18 -17.45
CA ARG A 245 5.18 -19.46 -18.20
C ARG A 245 4.56 -18.35 -17.35
N ILE A 246 4.27 -18.66 -16.08
CA ILE A 246 3.71 -17.67 -15.14
C ILE A 246 4.71 -16.55 -14.86
N LEU A 247 5.94 -16.86 -14.43
CA LEU A 247 6.96 -15.86 -14.13
C LEU A 247 7.40 -15.08 -15.38
N GLY A 248 7.42 -15.73 -16.55
CA GLY A 248 7.63 -15.07 -17.83
C GLY A 248 6.55 -14.04 -18.14
N PHE A 249 5.29 -14.37 -17.90
CA PHE A 249 4.17 -13.41 -18.00
C PHE A 249 4.28 -12.27 -16.98
N LEU A 250 4.61 -12.57 -15.72
CA LEU A 250 4.71 -11.56 -14.65
C LEU A 250 5.85 -10.57 -14.89
N TYR A 251 7.06 -11.06 -15.20
CA TYR A 251 8.24 -10.22 -15.37
C TYR A 251 8.44 -9.68 -16.79
N LYS A 252 7.53 -9.98 -17.73
CA LYS A 252 7.53 -9.37 -19.07
C LYS A 252 7.49 -7.85 -18.94
N ASN A 253 8.43 -7.18 -19.61
CA ASN A 253 8.58 -5.72 -19.60
C ASN A 253 8.67 -5.11 -18.19
N SER A 254 9.16 -5.86 -17.20
CA SER A 254 9.46 -5.31 -15.88
C SER A 254 10.72 -4.44 -15.92
N THR A 255 10.70 -3.37 -15.12
CA THR A 255 11.85 -2.51 -14.87
C THR A 255 12.39 -2.76 -13.47
N GLU A 256 13.59 -2.26 -13.15
CA GLU A 256 14.15 -2.37 -11.79
C GLU A 256 13.26 -1.75 -10.71
N GLU A 257 12.56 -0.66 -11.06
CA GLU A 257 11.65 0.04 -10.15
C GLU A 257 10.33 -0.70 -9.93
N THR A 258 10.02 -1.67 -10.80
CA THR A 258 8.74 -2.40 -10.80
C THR A 258 8.94 -3.90 -10.64
N ARG A 259 10.00 -4.31 -9.94
CA ARG A 259 10.25 -5.69 -9.52
C ARG A 259 11.04 -5.74 -8.22
N LEU A 260 10.81 -6.75 -7.41
CA LEU A 260 11.63 -6.99 -6.22
C LEU A 260 12.90 -7.78 -6.58
N LYS A 261 14.06 -7.14 -6.40
CA LYS A 261 15.39 -7.65 -6.81
C LYS A 261 15.60 -9.13 -6.48
N ARG A 262 15.44 -9.51 -5.20
CA ARG A 262 15.66 -10.89 -4.72
C ARG A 262 14.78 -11.95 -5.40
N LYS A 263 13.55 -11.62 -5.78
CA LYS A 263 12.63 -12.56 -6.45
C LYS A 263 12.94 -12.67 -7.93
N TYR A 264 13.27 -11.55 -8.56
CA TYR A 264 13.68 -11.51 -9.95
C TYR A 264 15.02 -12.26 -10.19
N GLU A 265 16.01 -12.05 -9.33
CA GLU A 265 17.30 -12.76 -9.39
C GLU A 265 17.11 -14.27 -9.25
N LYS A 266 16.25 -14.69 -8.31
CA LYS A 266 15.92 -16.12 -8.14
C LYS A 266 15.23 -16.71 -9.37
N TYR A 267 14.35 -15.95 -10.02
CA TYR A 267 13.75 -16.34 -11.30
C TYR A 267 14.80 -16.52 -12.40
N LEU A 268 15.74 -15.58 -12.54
CA LEU A 268 16.83 -15.69 -13.51
C LEU A 268 17.73 -16.89 -13.24
N MET A 269 18.06 -17.13 -11.97
CA MET A 269 18.82 -18.32 -11.54
C MET A 269 18.12 -19.62 -11.97
N PHE A 270 16.82 -19.74 -11.73
CA PHE A 270 16.05 -20.91 -12.20
C PHE A 270 15.99 -20.99 -13.72
N LYS A 271 15.90 -19.85 -14.43
CA LYS A 271 15.90 -19.85 -15.88
C LYS A 271 17.20 -20.41 -16.47
N ASN A 272 18.32 -20.03 -15.88
CA ASN A 272 19.64 -20.47 -16.31
C ASN A 272 19.88 -21.94 -15.94
N LYS A 273 19.49 -22.35 -14.73
CA LYS A 273 19.62 -23.74 -14.27
C LYS A 273 18.80 -24.73 -15.10
N PHE A 274 17.64 -24.31 -15.58
CA PHE A 274 16.74 -25.16 -16.38
C PHE A 274 16.43 -24.46 -17.70
N PRO A 275 17.27 -24.53 -18.75
CA PRO A 275 17.07 -23.82 -20.01
C PRO A 275 15.81 -24.31 -20.77
N LEU A 276 15.36 -23.55 -21.77
CA LEU A 276 14.11 -23.85 -22.49
C LEU A 276 14.11 -25.25 -23.13
N SER A 277 15.21 -25.64 -23.78
CA SER A 277 15.39 -26.96 -24.38
C SER A 277 15.15 -28.11 -23.38
N PHE A 278 15.64 -27.95 -22.15
CA PHE A 278 15.44 -28.92 -21.08
C PHE A 278 13.98 -28.94 -20.58
N ARG A 279 13.28 -27.81 -20.61
CA ARG A 279 11.87 -27.74 -20.18
C ARG A 279 10.95 -28.39 -21.20
N GLU A 280 11.20 -28.17 -22.48
CA GLU A 280 10.39 -28.70 -23.59
C GLU A 280 10.50 -30.22 -23.68
N SER A 281 11.70 -30.78 -23.54
CA SER A 281 11.88 -32.24 -23.49
C SER A 281 11.07 -32.88 -22.35
N MET A 282 11.07 -32.27 -21.16
CA MET A 282 10.32 -32.76 -20.00
C MET A 282 8.79 -32.64 -20.13
N GLU A 283 8.28 -31.70 -20.94
CA GLU A 283 6.84 -31.58 -21.22
C GLU A 283 6.36 -32.62 -22.24
N GLN A 284 7.21 -33.00 -23.21
CA GLN A 284 6.94 -34.10 -24.14
C GLN A 284 6.81 -35.44 -23.41
N TYR A 285 7.69 -35.74 -22.45
CA TYR A 285 7.61 -36.98 -21.64
C TYR A 285 6.33 -37.09 -20.78
N LYS A 286 5.70 -35.97 -20.41
CA LYS A 286 4.46 -35.99 -19.61
C LYS A 286 3.18 -36.13 -20.44
N ASN A 287 3.28 -36.06 -21.77
CA ASN A 287 2.13 -36.07 -22.66
C ASN A 287 2.41 -36.93 -23.92
N PRO A 288 2.54 -38.27 -23.77
CA PRO A 288 2.95 -39.16 -24.86
C PRO A 288 1.95 -39.27 -26.03
N ALA A 289 0.75 -38.70 -25.93
CA ALA A 289 -0.31 -38.77 -26.95
C ALA A 289 -0.12 -37.79 -28.15
N LYS A 290 1.12 -37.44 -28.50
CA LYS A 290 1.45 -36.56 -29.64
C LYS A 290 2.46 -37.19 -30.61
N LEU A 291 2.55 -38.51 -30.61
CA LEU A 291 3.21 -39.31 -31.66
C LEU A 291 2.14 -39.96 -32.53
#